data_AF-A0A654B7T2-F1
#
_entry.id   AF-A0A654B7T2-F1
#
_cell.length_a   1.000
_cell.length_b   1.000
_cell.length_c   1.000
_cell.angle_alpha   90.00
_cell.angle_beta   90.00
_cell.angle_gamma   90.00
#
_symmetry.space_group_name_H-M   'P 1'
#
loop_
_entity.id
_entity.type
_entity.pdbx_description
1 polymer ?
#
loop_
_entity_poly.entity_id
_entity_poly.type
_entity_poly.pdbx_seq_one_letter_code
_entity_poly.pdbx_strand_id
1 'polypeptide(L)'
;MAWAAESLASVAGARLLPAGMVDLTALGDAILRGERAALARAITLAESRRADHRDQAQALLSRLLPHTGKAIRVGITGVPGVGKSTTIDALGSYLTGQGHKVAVLAVDPSSTRSGGSILGDKTRMAQLAVDPHAYIRPSPSSGTLGGVAAKTRETMLLCEAAGFDVILVETVGVGQSETAVADLTDFFLVLMLPNAGDELQGIKKGIIELADMLAVNKADGDGATAARAAAAQYKAALHILAPTSPLWSTPVVTISGLTGAGLDALWAKIEEHRARFEAKGLIAEKRRRQDVKWIWAMVQDRLQAKLRHDPALKARTPKLEAAVAAGEMAPTAAADEIARALGL
;
A
#
# COMPACT_ATOMS: atom_id res chain seq x y z
N MET A 1 8.15 -3.00 -70.99
CA MET A 1 9.17 -2.56 -70.02
C MET A 1 8.46 -2.05 -68.77
N ALA A 2 8.85 -2.55 -67.59
CA ALA A 2 8.45 -2.16 -66.21
C ALA A 2 6.94 -2.31 -65.88
N TRP A 3 6.41 -3.11 -64.94
CA TRP A 3 6.82 -3.61 -63.61
C TRP A 3 7.14 -2.54 -62.55
N ALA A 4 6.25 -2.53 -61.54
CA ALA A 4 6.40 -2.12 -60.14
C ALA A 4 6.35 -0.62 -59.77
N ALA A 5 5.23 -0.20 -59.15
CA ALA A 5 5.18 0.58 -57.90
C ALA A 5 3.73 0.96 -57.50
N GLU A 6 2.87 -0.02 -57.22
CA GLU A 6 1.60 0.20 -56.49
C GLU A 6 1.49 -0.86 -55.39
N SER A 7 2.03 -0.56 -54.22
CA SER A 7 1.72 -1.23 -52.95
C SER A 7 2.47 -0.52 -51.82
N LEU A 8 1.78 -0.28 -50.70
CA LEU A 8 2.21 0.39 -49.45
C LEU A 8 1.74 1.84 -49.26
N ALA A 9 0.44 2.08 -49.38
CA ALA A 9 -0.21 3.08 -48.53
C ALA A 9 -0.43 2.45 -47.14
N SER A 10 0.57 2.62 -46.26
CA SER A 10 0.62 2.07 -44.93
C SER A 10 0.14 3.09 -43.87
N VAL A 11 -0.61 2.55 -42.91
CA VAL A 11 -0.77 2.99 -41.51
C VAL A 11 -1.39 4.38 -41.25
N ALA A 12 -2.67 4.31 -40.87
CA ALA A 12 -3.38 5.07 -39.85
C ALA A 12 -2.65 6.28 -39.22
N GLY A 13 -3.26 7.45 -39.36
CA GLY A 13 -2.80 8.72 -38.80
C GLY A 13 -2.50 8.68 -37.30
N ALA A 14 -1.21 8.74 -36.97
CA ALA A 14 -0.76 9.16 -35.66
C ALA A 14 -1.00 10.67 -35.52
N ARG A 15 -2.05 11.05 -34.78
CA ARG A 15 -2.20 12.43 -34.30
C ARG A 15 -1.04 12.71 -33.36
N LEU A 16 -0.11 13.57 -33.78
CA LEU A 16 0.93 14.12 -32.90
C LEU A 16 0.23 14.86 -31.75
N LEU A 17 0.32 14.28 -30.55
CA LEU A 17 -0.14 14.94 -29.34
C LEU A 17 0.75 16.18 -29.07
N PRO A 18 0.20 17.28 -28.56
CA PRO A 18 1.00 18.45 -28.19
C PRO A 18 2.07 18.07 -27.16
N ALA A 19 3.21 18.76 -27.20
CA ALA A 19 4.33 18.50 -26.30
C ALA A 19 3.89 18.52 -24.82
N GLY A 20 4.05 17.37 -24.14
CA GLY A 20 3.64 17.19 -22.74
C GLY A 20 2.36 16.37 -22.53
N MET A 21 1.59 16.07 -23.58
CA MET A 21 0.47 15.11 -23.47
C MET A 21 0.99 13.67 -23.59
N VAL A 22 0.86 12.92 -22.51
CA VAL A 22 1.10 11.46 -22.51
C VAL A 22 -0.03 10.80 -23.30
N ASP A 23 0.33 9.96 -24.29
CA ASP A 23 -0.65 9.09 -24.93
C ASP A 23 -1.11 8.02 -23.94
N LEU A 24 -2.25 8.27 -23.30
CA LEU A 24 -2.82 7.39 -22.28
C LEU A 24 -3.25 6.03 -22.85
N THR A 25 -3.57 5.97 -24.15
CA THR A 25 -3.91 4.71 -24.82
C THR A 25 -2.67 3.85 -24.94
N ALA A 26 -1.61 4.39 -25.53
CA ALA A 26 -0.34 3.68 -25.67
C ALA A 26 0.26 3.32 -24.30
N LEU A 27 0.17 4.22 -23.31
CA LEU A 27 0.64 3.96 -21.96
C LEU A 27 -0.16 2.84 -21.28
N GLY A 28 -1.49 2.84 -21.42
CA GLY A 28 -2.35 1.78 -20.89
C GLY A 28 -2.02 0.42 -21.50
N ASP A 29 -1.86 0.34 -22.82
CA ASP A 29 -1.56 -0.91 -23.51
C ASP A 29 -0.16 -1.44 -23.14
N ALA A 30 0.82 -0.55 -22.94
CA ALA A 30 2.15 -0.91 -22.44
C ALA A 30 2.11 -1.48 -21.01
N ILE A 31 1.26 -0.91 -20.14
CA ILE A 31 1.04 -1.46 -18.78
C ILE A 31 0.46 -2.85 -18.87
N LEU A 32 -0.59 -3.06 -19.69
CA LEU A 32 -1.23 -4.38 -19.85
C LEU A 32 -0.28 -5.44 -20.41
N ARG A 33 0.74 -5.05 -21.18
CA ARG A 33 1.83 -5.93 -21.64
C ARG A 33 2.90 -6.20 -20.56
N GLY A 34 2.79 -5.60 -19.38
CA GLY A 34 3.73 -5.76 -18.27
C GLY A 34 5.01 -4.93 -18.42
N GLU A 35 5.02 -3.87 -19.22
CA GLU A 35 6.21 -3.04 -19.41
C GLU A 35 6.52 -2.21 -18.14
N ARG A 36 7.58 -2.59 -17.41
CA ARG A 36 7.96 -1.99 -16.12
C ARG A 36 8.17 -0.47 -16.17
N ALA A 37 8.74 0.04 -17.27
CA ALA A 37 8.94 1.48 -17.46
C ALA A 37 7.60 2.22 -17.64
N ALA A 38 6.63 1.61 -18.32
CA ALA A 38 5.29 2.15 -18.43
C ALA A 38 4.58 2.20 -17.08
N LEU A 39 4.66 1.11 -16.29
CA LEU A 39 4.15 1.07 -14.93
C LEU A 39 4.75 2.17 -14.05
N ALA A 40 6.08 2.34 -14.05
CA ALA A 40 6.75 3.36 -13.26
C ALA A 40 6.35 4.80 -13.65
N ARG A 41 6.12 5.06 -14.95
CA ARG A 41 5.61 6.36 -15.43
C ARG A 41 4.17 6.60 -14.96
N ALA A 42 3.31 5.59 -15.04
CA ALA A 42 1.92 5.71 -14.59
C ALA A 42 1.82 5.94 -13.07
N ILE A 43 2.65 5.25 -12.28
CA ILE A 43 2.73 5.47 -10.83
C ILE A 43 3.20 6.90 -10.54
N THR A 44 4.21 7.39 -11.26
CA THR A 44 4.67 8.79 -11.12
C THR A 44 3.56 9.80 -11.44
N LEU A 45 2.70 9.52 -12.43
CA LEU A 45 1.54 10.36 -12.74
C LEU A 45 0.51 10.34 -11.59
N ALA A 46 0.15 9.15 -11.10
CA ALA A 46 -0.81 8.98 -10.00
C ALA A 46 -0.33 9.62 -8.68
N GLU A 47 0.96 9.53 -8.39
CA GLU A 47 1.53 10.11 -7.17
C GLU A 47 1.77 11.63 -7.28
N SER A 48 1.61 12.22 -8.46
CA SER A 48 1.91 13.63 -8.71
C SER A 48 0.99 14.59 -7.94
N ARG A 49 1.54 15.75 -7.55
CA ARG A 49 0.79 16.85 -6.94
C ARG A 49 0.25 17.85 -7.96
N ARG A 50 0.55 17.70 -9.26
CA ARG A 50 0.04 18.60 -10.30
C ARG A 50 -1.38 18.19 -10.71
N ALA A 51 -2.23 19.17 -11.02
CA ALA A 51 -3.63 18.92 -11.36
C ALA A 51 -3.78 18.18 -12.70
N ASP A 52 -3.07 18.63 -13.72
CA ASP A 52 -3.02 18.01 -15.05
C ASP A 52 -2.60 16.53 -15.01
N HIS A 53 -1.59 16.19 -14.21
CA HIS A 53 -1.15 14.81 -14.04
C HIS A 53 -2.19 13.94 -13.34
N ARG A 54 -2.93 14.49 -12.38
CA ARG A 54 -4.02 13.76 -11.69
C ARG A 54 -5.16 13.42 -12.63
N ASP A 55 -5.56 14.36 -13.48
CA ASP A 55 -6.63 14.13 -14.46
C ASP A 55 -6.22 13.02 -15.46
N GLN A 56 -4.97 13.04 -15.91
CA GLN A 56 -4.39 11.98 -16.73
C GLN A 56 -4.35 10.62 -16.01
N ALA A 57 -3.93 10.59 -14.74
CA ALA A 57 -3.89 9.38 -13.94
C ALA A 57 -5.28 8.78 -13.72
N GLN A 58 -6.29 9.62 -13.44
CA GLN A 58 -7.68 9.18 -13.27
C GLN A 58 -8.23 8.58 -14.57
N ALA A 59 -7.99 9.21 -15.72
CA ALA A 59 -8.40 8.70 -17.02
C ALA A 59 -7.72 7.35 -17.34
N LEU A 60 -6.42 7.23 -17.06
CA LEU A 60 -5.67 5.99 -17.23
C LEU A 60 -6.18 4.88 -16.31
N LEU A 61 -6.36 5.16 -15.01
CA LEU A 61 -6.90 4.19 -14.04
C LEU A 61 -8.28 3.70 -14.47
N SER A 62 -9.17 4.60 -14.91
CA SER A 62 -10.52 4.24 -15.36
C SER A 62 -10.50 3.24 -16.52
N ARG A 63 -9.55 3.41 -17.46
CA ARG A 63 -9.33 2.46 -18.56
C ARG A 63 -8.82 1.09 -18.07
N LEU A 64 -7.96 1.09 -17.05
CA LEU A 64 -7.30 -0.12 -16.55
C LEU A 64 -8.14 -0.90 -15.52
N LEU A 65 -9.16 -0.29 -14.89
CA LEU A 65 -10.00 -0.92 -13.87
C LEU A 65 -10.50 -2.33 -14.21
N PRO A 66 -10.96 -2.65 -15.44
CA PRO A 66 -11.39 -4.01 -15.80
C PRO A 66 -10.31 -5.09 -15.67
N HIS A 67 -9.03 -4.70 -15.63
CA HIS A 67 -7.88 -5.59 -15.52
C HIS A 67 -7.33 -5.71 -14.09
N THR A 68 -8.02 -5.12 -13.11
CA THR A 68 -7.59 -5.10 -11.70
C THR A 68 -8.36 -6.11 -10.84
N GLY A 69 -7.96 -6.24 -9.57
CA GLY A 69 -8.66 -7.03 -8.56
C GLY A 69 -8.35 -8.52 -8.57
N LYS A 70 -7.45 -9.01 -9.43
CA LYS A 70 -7.11 -10.44 -9.48
C LYS A 70 -6.07 -10.85 -8.42
N ALA A 71 -5.24 -9.91 -7.96
CA ALA A 71 -4.14 -10.20 -7.06
C ALA A 71 -4.56 -10.52 -5.61
N ILE A 72 -3.68 -11.22 -4.88
CA ILE A 72 -3.73 -11.33 -3.41
C ILE A 72 -3.07 -10.09 -2.81
N ARG A 73 -3.79 -9.33 -1.98
CA ARG A 73 -3.27 -8.12 -1.32
C ARG A 73 -3.00 -8.40 0.14
N VAL A 74 -1.73 -8.34 0.55
CA VAL A 74 -1.29 -8.67 1.92
C VAL A 74 -0.66 -7.45 2.57
N GLY A 75 -1.25 -6.98 3.66
CA GLY A 75 -0.68 -5.95 4.52
C GLY A 75 0.28 -6.58 5.52
N ILE A 76 1.48 -6.00 5.68
CA ILE A 76 2.51 -6.55 6.57
C ILE A 76 2.98 -5.45 7.52
N THR A 77 2.87 -5.73 8.82
CA THR A 77 3.34 -4.83 9.86
C THR A 77 4.17 -5.57 10.91
N GLY A 78 4.79 -4.81 11.80
CA GLY A 78 5.57 -5.30 12.91
C GLY A 78 6.50 -4.22 13.45
N VAL A 79 6.90 -4.38 14.71
CA VAL A 79 7.76 -3.42 15.40
C VAL A 79 9.15 -3.29 14.73
N PRO A 80 9.82 -2.14 14.86
CA PRO A 80 11.21 -2.01 14.39
C PRO A 80 12.10 -3.14 14.93
N GLY A 81 12.94 -3.71 14.06
CA GLY A 81 13.84 -4.82 14.45
C GLY A 81 13.22 -6.22 14.43
N VAL A 82 11.91 -6.36 14.16
CA VAL A 82 11.24 -7.67 14.01
C VAL A 82 11.76 -8.50 12.83
N GLY A 83 12.48 -7.88 11.89
CA GLY A 83 12.96 -8.54 10.66
C GLY A 83 11.96 -8.49 9.51
N LYS A 84 11.10 -7.47 9.46
CA LYS A 84 10.07 -7.29 8.42
C LYS A 84 10.63 -7.27 7.00
N SER A 85 11.60 -6.39 6.70
CA SER A 85 12.17 -6.30 5.35
C SER A 85 12.85 -7.60 4.92
N THR A 86 13.59 -8.26 5.81
CA THR A 86 14.17 -9.58 5.54
C THR A 86 13.10 -10.64 5.25
N THR A 87 12.01 -10.64 6.02
CA THR A 87 10.89 -11.57 5.81
C THR A 87 10.18 -11.32 4.49
N ILE A 88 9.98 -10.05 4.10
CA ILE A 88 9.37 -9.68 2.83
C ILE A 88 10.30 -10.04 1.65
N ASP A 89 11.61 -9.79 1.78
CA ASP A 89 12.60 -10.16 0.75
C ASP A 89 12.58 -11.67 0.50
N ALA A 90 12.61 -12.47 1.57
CA ALA A 90 12.58 -13.93 1.49
C ALA A 90 11.23 -14.46 0.99
N LEU A 91 10.10 -13.93 1.49
CA LEU A 91 8.77 -14.35 1.06
C LEU A 91 8.53 -13.99 -0.41
N GLY A 92 8.86 -12.77 -0.80
CA GLY A 92 8.72 -12.35 -2.20
C GLY A 92 9.59 -13.20 -3.12
N SER A 93 10.84 -13.48 -2.75
CA SER A 93 11.75 -14.30 -3.56
C SER A 93 11.29 -15.76 -3.67
N TYR A 94 10.71 -16.29 -2.58
CA TYR A 94 10.03 -17.58 -2.61
C TYR A 94 8.87 -17.58 -3.62
N LEU A 95 8.02 -16.55 -3.60
CA LEU A 95 6.87 -16.43 -4.48
C LEU A 95 7.24 -16.22 -5.96
N THR A 96 8.24 -15.39 -6.25
CA THR A 96 8.75 -15.25 -7.63
C THR A 96 9.37 -16.56 -8.12
N GLY A 97 10.04 -17.32 -7.23
CA GLY A 97 10.49 -18.68 -7.50
C GLY A 97 9.36 -19.68 -7.81
N GLN A 98 8.13 -19.43 -7.35
CA GLN A 98 6.92 -20.20 -7.70
C GLN A 98 6.22 -19.65 -8.96
N GLY A 99 6.78 -18.64 -9.62
CA GLY A 99 6.24 -18.06 -10.85
C GLY A 99 5.28 -16.87 -10.66
N HIS A 100 5.09 -16.40 -9.43
CA HIS A 100 4.29 -15.19 -9.17
C HIS A 100 5.03 -13.92 -9.59
N LYS A 101 4.27 -12.87 -9.88
CA LYS A 101 4.77 -11.50 -10.03
C LYS A 101 4.41 -10.69 -8.79
N VAL A 102 5.42 -10.26 -8.04
CA VAL A 102 5.26 -9.67 -6.70
C VAL A 102 5.51 -8.16 -6.73
N ALA A 103 4.54 -7.36 -6.30
CA ALA A 103 4.77 -5.93 -6.04
C ALA A 103 4.88 -5.69 -4.54
N VAL A 104 5.89 -4.93 -4.11
CA VAL A 104 6.07 -4.49 -2.71
C VAL A 104 5.91 -2.97 -2.65
N LEU A 105 4.92 -2.50 -1.88
CA LEU A 105 4.57 -1.09 -1.75
C LEU A 105 4.69 -0.67 -0.28
N ALA A 106 5.37 0.43 -0.01
CA ALA A 106 5.50 0.95 1.35
C ALA A 106 4.43 2.01 1.66
N VAL A 107 4.03 2.10 2.92
CA VAL A 107 3.24 3.20 3.49
C VAL A 107 3.98 3.74 4.70
N ASP A 108 4.50 4.97 4.59
CA ASP A 108 5.23 5.67 5.65
C ASP A 108 4.51 6.98 6.03
N PRO A 109 3.98 7.12 7.26
CA PRO A 109 3.42 8.37 7.76
C PRO A 109 4.40 9.56 7.70
N SER A 110 5.70 9.31 7.84
CA SER A 110 6.74 10.33 7.83
C SER A 110 6.95 10.97 6.47
N SER A 111 6.46 10.33 5.39
CA SER A 111 6.46 10.86 4.03
C SER A 111 5.72 12.21 3.91
N THR A 112 4.83 12.50 4.86
CA THR A 112 4.15 13.80 5.00
C THR A 112 5.11 14.97 5.27
N ARG A 113 6.26 14.68 5.88
CA ARG A 113 7.29 15.67 6.21
C ARG A 113 8.47 15.64 5.22
N SER A 114 8.88 14.46 4.78
CA SER A 114 10.09 14.30 3.96
C SER A 114 9.89 14.55 2.46
N GLY A 115 8.64 14.62 1.99
CA GLY A 115 8.35 14.75 0.55
C GLY A 115 8.47 13.44 -0.23
N GLY A 116 8.64 12.32 0.46
CA GLY A 116 8.74 10.97 -0.10
C GLY A 116 10.18 10.50 -0.28
N SER A 117 10.36 9.20 -0.51
CA SER A 117 11.68 8.59 -0.67
C SER A 117 11.91 8.17 -2.12
N ILE A 118 13.01 8.62 -2.73
CA ILE A 118 13.36 8.24 -4.11
C ILE A 118 14.04 6.85 -4.14
N LEU A 119 14.82 6.50 -3.11
CA LEU A 119 15.70 5.31 -3.10
C LEU A 119 15.61 4.45 -1.82
N GLY A 120 15.01 4.94 -0.74
CA GLY A 120 15.34 4.51 0.63
C GLY A 120 14.93 3.10 1.05
N ASP A 121 14.01 2.43 0.35
CA ASP A 121 13.52 1.10 0.74
C ASP A 121 14.12 -0.05 -0.08
N LYS A 122 14.73 0.22 -1.24
CA LYS A 122 15.27 -0.84 -2.12
C LYS A 122 16.51 -1.53 -1.53
N THR A 123 17.28 -0.85 -0.70
CA THR A 123 18.51 -1.41 -0.12
C THR A 123 18.25 -2.46 0.96
N ARG A 124 17.02 -2.52 1.51
CA ARG A 124 16.64 -3.45 2.58
C ARG A 124 16.11 -4.80 2.08
N MET A 125 15.83 -4.91 0.78
CA MET A 125 15.29 -6.09 0.11
C MET A 125 16.18 -6.40 -1.10
N ALA A 126 17.38 -6.91 -0.82
CA ALA A 126 18.45 -7.00 -1.81
C ALA A 126 18.14 -8.03 -2.91
N GLN A 127 17.47 -9.14 -2.56
CA GLN A 127 17.11 -10.17 -3.53
C GLN A 127 16.01 -9.68 -4.47
N LEU A 128 14.92 -9.15 -3.92
CA LEU A 128 13.80 -8.61 -4.70
C LEU A 128 14.19 -7.38 -5.52
N ALA A 129 15.16 -6.57 -5.07
CA ALA A 129 15.57 -5.36 -5.77
C ALA A 129 16.09 -5.63 -7.19
N VAL A 130 16.65 -6.81 -7.43
CA VAL A 130 17.21 -7.24 -8.73
C VAL A 130 16.34 -8.26 -9.46
N ASP A 131 15.26 -8.73 -8.85
CA ASP A 131 14.37 -9.74 -9.43
C ASP A 131 13.46 -9.13 -10.52
N PRO A 132 13.50 -9.64 -11.78
CA PRO A 132 12.68 -9.13 -12.87
C PRO A 132 11.18 -9.39 -12.71
N HIS A 133 10.77 -10.30 -11.82
CA HIS A 133 9.38 -10.59 -11.45
C HIS A 133 8.91 -9.82 -10.22
N ALA A 134 9.79 -9.08 -9.55
CA ALA A 134 9.46 -8.24 -8.40
C ALA A 134 9.45 -6.74 -8.73
N TYR A 135 8.52 -5.96 -8.17
CA TYR A 135 8.49 -4.50 -8.31
C TYR A 135 8.35 -3.81 -6.95
N ILE A 136 9.39 -3.06 -6.56
CA ILE A 136 9.43 -2.37 -5.26
C ILE A 136 9.20 -0.86 -5.46
N ARG A 137 8.22 -0.32 -4.74
CA ARG A 137 7.90 1.12 -4.71
C ARG A 137 7.98 1.67 -3.28
N PRO A 138 8.85 2.66 -3.00
CA PRO A 138 8.85 3.37 -1.72
C PRO A 138 7.52 4.10 -1.46
N SER A 139 7.30 4.53 -0.22
CA SER A 139 6.07 5.26 0.13
C SER A 139 5.91 6.53 -0.71
N PRO A 140 4.71 6.77 -1.29
CA PRO A 140 4.41 8.04 -1.94
C PRO A 140 4.42 9.17 -0.91
N SER A 141 4.50 10.41 -1.38
CA SER A 141 4.32 11.58 -0.52
C SER A 141 2.93 12.19 -0.67
N SER A 142 2.34 12.55 0.46
CA SER A 142 1.15 13.40 0.50
C SER A 142 1.16 14.30 1.74
N GLY A 143 0.27 15.29 1.80
CA GLY A 143 0.14 16.17 2.95
C GLY A 143 -0.46 15.49 4.19
N THR A 144 -1.01 14.28 4.02
CA THR A 144 -1.70 13.48 5.05
C THR A 144 -1.40 11.99 4.88
N LEU A 145 -1.55 11.21 5.95
CA LEU A 145 -1.49 9.74 5.86
C LEU A 145 -2.61 9.17 4.96
N GLY A 146 -3.80 9.77 5.00
CA GLY A 146 -4.92 9.38 4.13
C GLY A 146 -4.59 9.54 2.65
N GLY A 147 -3.93 10.64 2.27
CA GLY A 147 -3.46 10.86 0.90
C GLY A 147 -2.34 9.91 0.47
N VAL A 148 -1.44 9.52 1.39
CA VAL A 148 -0.41 8.50 1.12
C VAL A 148 -1.08 7.15 0.81
N ALA A 149 -2.00 6.71 1.67
CA ALA A 149 -2.71 5.45 1.49
C ALA A 149 -3.58 5.45 0.22
N ALA A 150 -4.28 6.55 -0.08
CA ALA A 150 -5.07 6.69 -1.30
C ALA A 150 -4.21 6.56 -2.58
N LYS A 151 -3.01 7.16 -2.60
CA LYS A 151 -2.05 7.00 -3.70
C LYS A 151 -1.51 5.57 -3.79
N THR A 152 -1.20 4.95 -2.65
CA THR A 152 -0.79 3.53 -2.63
C THR A 152 -1.88 2.64 -3.23
N ARG A 153 -3.16 2.88 -2.92
CA ARG A 153 -4.29 2.17 -3.56
C ARG A 153 -4.27 2.29 -5.08
N GLU A 154 -4.09 3.49 -5.62
CA GLU A 154 -3.99 3.70 -7.07
C GLU A 154 -2.81 2.94 -7.68
N THR A 155 -1.65 2.97 -7.01
CA THR A 155 -0.47 2.18 -7.39
C THR A 155 -0.76 0.68 -7.38
N MET A 156 -1.50 0.16 -6.40
CA MET A 156 -1.91 -1.25 -6.36
C MET A 156 -2.72 -1.63 -7.60
N LEU A 157 -3.67 -0.80 -8.01
CA LEU A 157 -4.46 -1.04 -9.22
C LEU A 157 -3.60 -1.04 -10.49
N LEU A 158 -2.63 -0.12 -10.59
CA LEU A 158 -1.69 -0.09 -11.72
C LEU A 158 -0.83 -1.36 -11.77
N CYS A 159 -0.34 -1.84 -10.62
CA CYS A 159 0.40 -3.09 -10.54
C CYS A 159 -0.47 -4.29 -10.94
N GLU A 160 -1.71 -4.38 -10.46
CA GLU A 160 -2.63 -5.45 -10.84
C GLU A 160 -2.91 -5.47 -12.36
N ALA A 161 -3.16 -4.30 -12.94
CA ALA A 161 -3.34 -4.17 -14.39
C ALA A 161 -2.08 -4.56 -15.18
N ALA A 162 -0.89 -4.36 -14.60
CA ALA A 162 0.38 -4.82 -15.17
C ALA A 162 0.63 -6.34 -15.01
N GLY A 163 -0.31 -7.07 -14.41
CA GLY A 163 -0.26 -8.51 -14.23
C GLY A 163 0.49 -8.96 -12.97
N PHE A 164 0.75 -8.08 -12.01
CA PHE A 164 1.19 -8.49 -10.68
C PHE A 164 0.01 -9.15 -9.95
N ASP A 165 0.20 -10.39 -9.52
CA ASP A 165 -0.81 -11.23 -8.89
C ASP A 165 -0.62 -11.36 -7.36
N VAL A 166 0.50 -10.84 -6.84
CA VAL A 166 0.71 -10.64 -5.40
C VAL A 166 1.13 -9.20 -5.14
N ILE A 167 0.40 -8.54 -4.23
CA ILE A 167 0.68 -7.18 -3.78
C ILE A 167 0.94 -7.20 -2.28
N LEU A 168 2.19 -6.98 -1.87
CA LEU A 168 2.61 -6.86 -0.48
C LEU A 168 2.67 -5.37 -0.13
N VAL A 169 1.94 -4.95 0.91
CA VAL A 169 1.92 -3.57 1.38
C VAL A 169 2.51 -3.53 2.78
N GLU A 170 3.66 -2.88 2.95
CA GLU A 170 4.33 -2.79 4.26
C GLU A 170 4.13 -1.45 4.94
N THR A 171 3.97 -1.48 6.27
CA THR A 171 4.11 -0.28 7.10
C THR A 171 5.60 0.07 7.25
N VAL A 172 5.96 1.35 7.12
CA VAL A 172 7.33 1.85 7.33
C VAL A 172 7.33 2.95 8.38
N GLY A 173 8.40 2.99 9.19
CA GLY A 173 8.65 4.06 10.16
C GLY A 173 7.91 3.89 11.49
N VAL A 174 7.98 4.94 12.31
CA VAL A 174 7.26 5.06 13.58
C VAL A 174 5.99 5.88 13.34
N GLY A 175 4.81 5.28 13.51
CA GLY A 175 3.54 5.96 13.26
C GLY A 175 2.33 5.04 13.36
N GLN A 176 1.15 5.55 12.99
CA GLN A 176 -0.12 4.81 13.02
C GLN A 176 -0.60 4.50 11.60
N SER A 177 0.18 3.73 10.85
CA SER A 177 -0.15 3.33 9.46
C SER A 177 -0.81 1.95 9.36
N GLU A 178 -0.87 1.21 10.46
CA GLU A 178 -1.34 -0.18 10.51
C GLU A 178 -2.78 -0.29 10.02
N THR A 179 -3.66 0.56 10.54
CA THR A 179 -5.07 0.61 10.10
C THR A 179 -5.18 0.97 8.62
N ALA A 180 -4.39 1.94 8.14
CA ALA A 180 -4.41 2.32 6.74
C ALA A 180 -3.96 1.16 5.82
N VAL A 181 -2.93 0.41 6.21
CA VAL A 181 -2.46 -0.77 5.46
C VAL A 181 -3.48 -1.92 5.53
N ALA A 182 -4.14 -2.15 6.67
CA ALA A 182 -5.23 -3.11 6.79
C ALA A 182 -6.43 -2.74 5.89
N ASP A 183 -6.74 -1.44 5.75
CA ASP A 183 -7.78 -0.92 4.86
C ASP A 183 -7.38 -0.91 3.37
N LEU A 184 -6.11 -1.17 3.04
CA LEU A 184 -5.65 -1.34 1.67
C LEU A 184 -5.70 -2.80 1.20
N THR A 185 -5.73 -3.76 2.12
CA THR A 185 -5.38 -5.15 1.83
C THR A 185 -6.48 -6.14 2.22
N ASP A 186 -6.40 -7.35 1.65
CA ASP A 186 -7.37 -8.41 1.90
C ASP A 186 -7.05 -9.17 3.18
N PHE A 187 -5.75 -9.31 3.46
CA PHE A 187 -5.19 -10.06 4.57
C PHE A 187 -4.15 -9.21 5.30
N PHE A 188 -4.21 -9.15 6.62
CA PHE A 188 -3.27 -8.37 7.44
C PHE A 188 -2.41 -9.27 8.33
N LEU A 189 -1.11 -9.33 8.01
CA LEU A 189 -0.09 -10.09 8.71
C LEU A 189 0.67 -9.21 9.70
N VAL A 190 0.74 -9.66 10.95
CA VAL A 190 1.55 -9.01 12.00
C VAL A 190 2.74 -9.89 12.35
N LEU A 191 3.95 -9.35 12.16
CA LEU A 191 5.18 -9.99 12.57
C LEU A 191 5.49 -9.68 14.04
N MET A 192 5.93 -10.71 14.77
CA MET A 192 6.14 -10.70 16.22
C MET A 192 7.57 -11.12 16.55
N LEU A 193 8.12 -10.61 17.66
CA LEU A 193 9.41 -11.07 18.19
C LEU A 193 9.23 -12.24 19.19
N PRO A 194 10.22 -13.15 19.32
CA PRO A 194 10.19 -14.27 20.28
C PRO A 194 10.14 -13.86 21.76
N ASN A 195 10.77 -12.73 22.13
CA ASN A 195 10.97 -12.34 23.52
C ASN A 195 9.97 -11.28 24.00
N ALA A 196 8.85 -11.15 23.30
CA ALA A 196 7.81 -10.15 23.49
C ALA A 196 6.88 -10.45 24.70
N GLY A 197 7.36 -11.15 25.73
CA GLY A 197 6.57 -11.63 26.87
C GLY A 197 5.86 -10.51 27.65
N ASP A 198 6.51 -9.35 27.82
CA ASP A 198 5.90 -8.12 28.36
C ASP A 198 5.35 -7.20 27.25
N GLU A 199 5.67 -7.45 25.99
CA GLU A 199 5.25 -6.65 24.83
C GLU A 199 3.86 -7.02 24.30
N LEU A 200 3.12 -7.91 24.98
CA LEU A 200 1.67 -8.00 24.76
C LEU A 200 0.99 -6.63 25.03
N GLN A 201 1.62 -5.78 25.86
CA GLN A 201 1.28 -4.36 26.01
C GLN A 201 1.82 -3.45 24.88
N GLY A 202 2.91 -3.86 24.21
CA GLY A 202 3.57 -3.10 23.13
C GLY A 202 2.85 -3.20 21.79
N ILE A 203 2.15 -4.31 21.54
CA ILE A 203 1.17 -4.36 20.45
C ILE A 203 -0.09 -3.70 20.97
N LYS A 204 -0.33 -2.49 20.49
CA LYS A 204 -1.54 -1.72 20.76
C LYS A 204 -2.73 -2.67 20.56
N LYS A 205 -3.60 -2.75 21.57
CA LYS A 205 -4.83 -3.56 21.57
C LYS A 205 -5.56 -3.55 20.20
N GLY A 206 -5.60 -2.41 19.54
CA GLY A 206 -6.21 -2.25 18.21
C GLY A 206 -5.47 -2.85 17.00
N ILE A 207 -4.22 -3.32 17.10
CA ILE A 207 -3.50 -3.97 15.99
C ILE A 207 -3.79 -5.48 15.96
N ILE A 208 -3.85 -6.14 17.11
CA ILE A 208 -4.18 -7.57 17.19
C ILE A 208 -5.59 -7.82 16.64
N GLU A 209 -6.52 -6.91 16.90
CA GLU A 209 -7.90 -6.96 16.39
C GLU A 209 -7.98 -6.87 14.86
N LEU A 210 -6.97 -6.31 14.20
CA LEU A 210 -6.87 -6.22 12.74
C LEU A 210 -6.17 -7.45 12.13
N ALA A 211 -5.51 -8.29 12.93
CA ALA A 211 -4.63 -9.34 12.44
C ALA A 211 -5.42 -10.55 11.93
N ASP A 212 -5.22 -10.87 10.66
CA ASP A 212 -5.70 -12.12 10.07
C ASP A 212 -4.72 -13.27 10.35
N MET A 213 -3.45 -12.97 10.69
CA MET A 213 -2.45 -13.91 11.21
C MET A 213 -1.33 -13.21 11.98
N LEU A 214 -0.81 -13.91 12.99
CA LEU A 214 0.43 -13.53 13.68
C LEU A 214 1.56 -14.47 13.26
N ALA A 215 2.74 -13.93 12.96
CA ALA A 215 3.93 -14.72 12.68
C ALA A 215 5.08 -14.32 13.62
N VAL A 216 5.45 -15.23 14.52
CA VAL A 216 6.61 -15.06 15.41
C VAL A 216 7.88 -15.35 14.63
N ASN A 217 8.61 -14.29 14.30
CA ASN A 217 9.82 -14.36 13.49
C ASN A 217 11.06 -14.75 14.32
N LYS A 218 12.20 -14.94 13.67
CA LYS A 218 13.48 -15.34 14.28
C LYS A 218 13.38 -16.69 15.01
N ALA A 219 12.57 -17.61 14.48
CA ALA A 219 12.42 -18.97 14.99
C ALA A 219 13.55 -19.91 14.51
N ASP A 220 14.78 -19.43 14.60
CA ASP A 220 16.01 -20.12 14.18
C ASP A 220 17.10 -19.98 15.25
N GLY A 221 18.07 -20.91 15.24
CA GLY A 221 19.15 -20.97 16.23
C GLY A 221 18.63 -20.89 17.67
N ASP A 222 19.22 -20.00 18.46
CA ASP A 222 18.88 -19.77 19.87
C ASP A 222 17.46 -19.18 20.05
N GLY A 223 16.90 -18.54 19.01
CA GLY A 223 15.58 -17.93 19.03
C GLY A 223 14.42 -18.93 18.87
N ALA A 224 14.69 -20.15 18.40
CA ALA A 224 13.65 -21.12 18.05
C ALA A 224 12.76 -21.51 19.25
N THR A 225 13.35 -21.74 20.42
CA THR A 225 12.59 -22.14 21.63
C THR A 225 11.71 -21.00 22.13
N ALA A 226 12.26 -19.78 22.22
CA ALA A 226 11.51 -18.60 22.61
C ALA A 226 10.36 -18.31 21.64
N ALA A 227 10.59 -18.47 20.33
CA ALA A 227 9.57 -18.22 19.31
C ALA A 227 8.37 -19.17 19.46
N ARG A 228 8.63 -20.45 19.74
CA ARG A 228 7.57 -21.44 20.01
C ARG A 228 6.79 -21.12 21.28
N ALA A 229 7.47 -20.71 22.35
CA ALA A 229 6.84 -20.31 23.60
C ALA A 229 5.93 -19.08 23.39
N ALA A 230 6.43 -18.04 22.74
CA ALA A 230 5.63 -16.86 22.41
C ALA A 230 4.43 -17.20 21.49
N ALA A 231 4.63 -18.04 20.48
CA ALA A 231 3.54 -18.47 19.61
C ALA A 231 2.44 -19.20 20.40
N ALA A 232 2.80 -20.04 21.37
CA ALA A 232 1.83 -20.71 22.24
C ALA A 232 1.06 -19.71 23.14
N GLN A 233 1.75 -18.70 23.69
CA GLN A 233 1.13 -17.64 24.48
C GLN A 233 0.12 -16.83 23.65
N TYR A 234 0.49 -16.41 22.43
CA TYR A 234 -0.42 -15.67 21.54
C TYR A 234 -1.62 -16.52 21.12
N LYS A 235 -1.44 -17.82 20.85
CA LYS A 235 -2.57 -18.74 20.58
C LYS A 235 -3.54 -18.79 21.75
N ALA A 236 -3.03 -18.92 22.98
CA ALA A 236 -3.87 -18.95 24.17
C ALA A 236 -4.63 -17.61 24.35
N ALA A 237 -3.96 -16.48 24.15
CA ALA A 237 -4.59 -15.17 24.25
C ALA A 237 -5.68 -14.95 23.18
N LEU A 238 -5.41 -15.31 21.92
CA LEU A 238 -6.38 -15.20 20.83
C LEU A 238 -7.58 -16.14 21.01
N HIS A 239 -7.41 -17.26 21.71
CA HIS A 239 -8.53 -18.16 22.03
C HIS A 239 -9.46 -17.56 23.11
N ILE A 240 -8.95 -16.68 23.98
CA ILE A 240 -9.76 -15.97 24.98
C ILE A 240 -10.54 -14.82 24.32
N LEU A 241 -9.95 -14.17 23.33
CA LEU A 241 -10.61 -13.13 22.55
C LEU A 241 -11.64 -13.77 21.62
N ALA A 242 -12.87 -13.23 21.58
CA ALA A 242 -13.88 -13.73 20.66
C ALA A 242 -13.39 -13.56 19.20
N PRO A 243 -13.49 -14.59 18.35
CA PRO A 243 -13.07 -14.48 16.96
C PRO A 243 -13.90 -13.39 16.26
N THR A 244 -13.22 -12.54 15.49
CA THR A 244 -13.86 -11.46 14.72
C THR A 244 -14.76 -11.98 13.60
N SER A 245 -14.57 -13.24 13.20
CA SER A 245 -15.40 -13.95 12.22
C SER A 245 -15.50 -15.43 12.57
N PRO A 246 -16.70 -16.04 12.45
CA PRO A 246 -16.84 -17.50 12.59
C PRO A 246 -16.15 -18.26 11.44
N LEU A 247 -15.76 -17.60 10.34
CA LEU A 247 -15.10 -18.22 9.18
C LEU A 247 -13.57 -18.35 9.34
N TRP A 248 -12.97 -17.56 10.23
CA TRP A 248 -11.52 -17.47 10.37
C TRP A 248 -11.11 -17.35 11.82
N SER A 249 -10.27 -18.28 12.25
CA SER A 249 -9.55 -18.18 13.52
C SER A 249 -8.13 -17.75 13.20
N THR A 250 -7.72 -16.59 13.70
CA THR A 250 -6.40 -15.99 13.46
C THR A 250 -5.30 -16.97 13.87
N PRO A 251 -4.57 -17.58 12.90
CA PRO A 251 -3.51 -18.51 13.23
C PRO A 251 -2.29 -17.75 13.76
N VAL A 252 -1.51 -18.44 14.60
CA VAL A 252 -0.18 -18.00 15.01
C VAL A 252 0.84 -19.02 14.50
N VAL A 253 1.77 -18.55 13.69
CA VAL A 253 2.84 -19.37 13.10
C VAL A 253 4.20 -18.90 13.61
N THR A 254 5.22 -19.76 13.48
CA THR A 254 6.61 -19.41 13.72
C THR A 254 7.36 -19.44 12.41
N ILE A 255 8.17 -18.42 12.13
CA ILE A 255 8.95 -18.32 10.90
C ILE A 255 10.39 -17.87 11.18
N SER A 256 11.27 -18.12 10.22
CA SER A 256 12.55 -17.42 10.12
C SER A 256 12.62 -16.72 8.77
N GLY A 257 12.48 -15.39 8.79
CA GLY A 257 12.68 -14.57 7.59
C GLY A 257 14.12 -14.66 7.06
N LEU A 258 15.11 -14.95 7.92
CA LEU A 258 16.51 -15.04 7.52
C LEU A 258 16.80 -16.33 6.74
N THR A 259 16.28 -17.48 7.21
CA THR A 259 16.54 -18.79 6.58
C THR A 259 15.45 -19.20 5.59
N GLY A 260 14.31 -18.51 5.60
CA GLY A 260 13.12 -18.84 4.82
C GLY A 260 12.23 -19.92 5.46
N ALA A 261 12.61 -20.46 6.62
CA ALA A 261 11.85 -21.53 7.27
C ALA A 261 10.43 -21.08 7.66
N GLY A 262 9.42 -21.86 7.25
CA GLY A 262 8.01 -21.65 7.56
C GLY A 262 7.30 -20.61 6.69
N LEU A 263 7.97 -20.00 5.70
CA LEU A 263 7.34 -19.04 4.78
C LEU A 263 6.34 -19.70 3.82
N ASP A 264 6.60 -20.95 3.44
CA ASP A 264 5.69 -21.80 2.66
C ASP A 264 4.38 -22.06 3.41
N ALA A 265 4.47 -22.47 4.68
CA ALA A 265 3.32 -22.71 5.54
C ALA A 265 2.56 -21.40 5.85
N LEU A 266 3.30 -20.29 6.02
CA LEU A 266 2.72 -18.96 6.16
C LEU A 266 1.90 -18.58 4.92
N TRP A 267 2.47 -18.75 3.72
CA TRP A 267 1.78 -18.41 2.47
C TRP A 267 0.54 -19.28 2.24
N ALA A 268 0.64 -20.58 2.50
CA ALA A 268 -0.50 -21.49 2.39
C ALA A 268 -1.70 -21.04 3.25
N LYS A 269 -1.46 -20.42 4.41
CA LYS A 269 -2.53 -19.84 5.25
C LYS A 269 -3.17 -18.59 4.63
N ILE A 270 -2.41 -17.78 3.92
CA ILE A 270 -2.93 -16.62 3.18
C ILE A 270 -3.82 -17.09 2.02
N GLU A 271 -3.39 -18.12 1.29
CA GLU A 271 -4.19 -18.74 0.22
C GLU A 271 -5.46 -19.39 0.76
N GLU A 272 -5.37 -20.10 1.89
CA GLU A 272 -6.52 -20.68 2.59
C GLU A 272 -7.55 -19.60 2.98
N HIS A 273 -7.09 -18.49 3.57
CA HIS A 273 -7.96 -17.36 3.90
C HIS A 273 -8.64 -16.83 2.64
N ARG A 274 -7.86 -16.55 1.58
CA ARG A 274 -8.41 -16.05 0.33
C ARG A 274 -9.52 -16.96 -0.19
N ALA A 275 -9.24 -18.27 -0.32
CA ALA A 275 -10.21 -19.22 -0.85
C ALA A 275 -11.51 -19.26 -0.04
N ARG A 276 -11.42 -19.28 1.30
CA ARG A 276 -12.60 -19.29 2.18
C ARG A 276 -13.44 -18.03 2.06
N PHE A 277 -12.82 -16.85 2.01
CA PHE A 277 -13.54 -15.58 1.95
C PHE A 277 -14.07 -15.28 0.55
N GLU A 278 -13.34 -15.68 -0.50
CA GLU A 278 -13.76 -15.53 -1.90
C GLU A 278 -14.98 -16.41 -2.19
N ALA A 279 -15.02 -17.65 -1.66
CA ALA A 279 -16.18 -18.54 -1.76
C ALA A 279 -17.46 -17.97 -1.11
N LYS A 280 -17.33 -17.00 -0.19
CA LYS A 280 -18.44 -16.29 0.46
C LYS A 280 -18.68 -14.89 -0.10
N GLY A 281 -17.92 -14.47 -1.13
CA GLY A 281 -18.00 -13.12 -1.71
C GLY A 281 -17.44 -12.00 -0.82
N LEU A 282 -16.81 -12.35 0.32
CA LEU A 282 -16.39 -11.41 1.36
C LEU A 282 -15.16 -10.60 0.96
N ILE A 283 -14.27 -11.15 0.10
CA ILE A 283 -13.14 -10.38 -0.46
C ILE A 283 -13.66 -9.20 -1.29
N ALA A 284 -14.60 -9.47 -2.20
CA ALA A 284 -15.18 -8.43 -3.05
C ALA A 284 -15.96 -7.39 -2.22
N GLU A 285 -16.69 -7.84 -1.18
CA GLU A 285 -17.39 -6.94 -0.27
C GLU A 285 -16.43 -6.05 0.53
N LYS A 286 -15.38 -6.63 1.13
CA LYS A 286 -14.34 -5.89 1.87
C LYS A 286 -13.72 -4.82 0.98
N ARG A 287 -13.34 -5.17 -0.25
CA ARG A 287 -12.76 -4.23 -1.22
C ARG A 287 -13.70 -3.10 -1.61
N ARG A 288 -14.99 -3.36 -1.84
CA ARG A 288 -15.98 -2.29 -2.10
C ARG A 288 -16.09 -1.32 -0.93
N ARG A 289 -16.11 -1.83 0.31
CA ARG A 289 -16.15 -0.99 1.51
C ARG A 289 -14.88 -0.15 1.67
N GLN A 290 -13.71 -0.75 1.42
CA GLN A 290 -12.43 -0.04 1.40
C GLN A 290 -12.46 1.08 0.34
N ASP A 291 -12.90 0.79 -0.88
CA ASP A 291 -12.98 1.77 -1.96
C ASP A 291 -13.87 2.97 -1.62
N VAL A 292 -15.04 2.72 -1.01
CA VAL A 292 -15.92 3.80 -0.52
C VAL A 292 -15.25 4.63 0.57
N LYS A 293 -14.52 3.98 1.50
CA LYS A 293 -13.74 4.68 2.53
C LYS A 293 -12.69 5.60 1.92
N TRP A 294 -12.03 5.16 0.85
CA TRP A 294 -10.97 5.94 0.20
C TRP A 294 -11.49 7.20 -0.50
N ILE A 295 -12.75 7.24 -0.94
CA ILE A 295 -13.38 8.46 -1.47
C ILE A 295 -13.28 9.59 -0.44
N TRP A 296 -13.65 9.33 0.81
CA TRP A 296 -13.65 10.34 1.87
C TRP A 296 -12.24 10.80 2.23
N ALA A 297 -11.27 9.88 2.24
CA ALA A 297 -9.87 10.24 2.43
C ALA A 297 -9.35 11.16 1.31
N MET A 298 -9.71 10.90 0.05
CA MET A 298 -9.36 11.74 -1.09
C MET A 298 -10.03 13.11 -1.03
N VAL A 299 -11.30 13.18 -0.61
CA VAL A 299 -12.01 14.47 -0.42
C VAL A 299 -11.32 15.31 0.67
N GLN A 300 -10.97 14.70 1.80
CA GLN A 300 -10.25 15.39 2.88
C GLN A 300 -8.87 15.88 2.42
N ASP A 301 -8.12 15.06 1.68
CA ASP A 301 -6.82 15.45 1.14
C ASP A 301 -6.93 16.62 0.14
N ARG A 302 -7.97 16.63 -0.72
CA ARG A 302 -8.27 17.75 -1.63
C ARG A 302 -8.62 19.03 -0.88
N LEU A 303 -9.41 18.94 0.19
CA LEU A 303 -9.74 20.09 1.03
C LEU A 303 -8.49 20.68 1.69
N GLN A 304 -7.62 19.82 2.24
CA GLN A 304 -6.34 20.26 2.80
C GLN A 304 -5.40 20.85 1.75
N ALA A 305 -5.35 20.29 0.55
CA ALA A 305 -4.57 20.85 -0.55
C ALA A 305 -5.08 22.24 -0.93
N LYS A 306 -6.40 22.45 -1.00
CA LYS A 306 -7.01 23.76 -1.24
C LYS A 306 -6.59 24.76 -0.15
N LEU A 307 -6.67 24.38 1.13
CA LEU A 307 -6.22 25.21 2.26
C LEU A 307 -4.77 25.68 2.12
N ARG A 308 -3.86 24.79 1.71
CA ARG A 308 -2.42 25.10 1.60
C ARG A 308 -2.07 25.94 0.37
N HIS A 309 -2.87 25.85 -0.69
CA HIS A 309 -2.57 26.47 -1.98
C HIS A 309 -3.39 27.72 -2.29
N ASP A 310 -4.49 27.94 -1.59
CA ASP A 310 -5.26 29.18 -1.68
C ASP A 310 -4.44 30.35 -1.08
N PRO A 311 -4.12 31.40 -1.86
CA PRO A 311 -3.29 32.50 -1.40
C PRO A 311 -3.87 33.27 -0.20
N ALA A 312 -5.19 33.42 -0.15
CA ALA A 312 -5.85 34.17 0.92
C ALA A 312 -5.84 33.38 2.22
N LEU A 313 -6.11 32.08 2.16
CA LEU A 313 -6.02 31.17 3.31
C LEU A 313 -4.56 31.02 3.77
N LYS A 314 -3.62 30.81 2.85
CA LYS A 314 -2.18 30.69 3.16
C LYS A 314 -1.63 31.91 3.92
N ALA A 315 -2.14 33.11 3.64
CA ALA A 315 -1.75 34.33 4.36
C ALA A 315 -2.44 34.49 5.72
N ARG A 316 -3.67 33.96 5.89
CA ARG A 316 -4.47 34.10 7.13
C ARG A 316 -4.20 33.00 8.14
N THR A 317 -4.04 31.75 7.72
CA THR A 317 -3.92 30.58 8.61
C THR A 317 -2.80 30.72 9.66
N PRO A 318 -1.58 31.18 9.33
CA PRO A 318 -0.53 31.33 10.34
C PRO A 318 -0.88 32.33 11.45
N LYS A 319 -1.67 33.38 11.15
CA LYS A 319 -2.12 34.36 12.14
C LYS A 319 -3.15 33.75 13.09
N LEU A 320 -4.07 32.95 12.56
CA LEU A 320 -5.07 32.24 13.35
C LEU A 320 -4.41 31.20 14.26
N GLU A 321 -3.44 30.43 13.73
CA GLU A 321 -2.65 29.48 14.52
C GLU A 321 -1.88 30.18 15.66
N ALA A 322 -1.27 31.34 15.39
CA ALA A 322 -0.58 32.12 16.41
C ALA A 322 -1.52 32.65 17.50
N ALA A 323 -2.70 33.18 17.12
CA ALA A 323 -3.70 33.66 18.09
C ALA A 323 -4.23 32.53 18.98
N VAL A 324 -4.44 31.33 18.41
CA VAL A 324 -4.83 30.14 19.20
C VAL A 324 -3.70 29.70 20.13
N ALA A 325 -2.46 29.64 19.64
CA ALA A 325 -1.30 29.25 20.45
C ALA A 325 -1.02 30.24 21.59
N ALA A 326 -1.30 31.52 21.40
CA ALA A 326 -1.20 32.56 22.41
C ALA A 326 -2.38 32.57 23.40
N GLY A 327 -3.44 31.79 23.16
CA GLY A 327 -4.65 31.79 23.98
C GLY A 327 -5.56 32.99 23.77
N GLU A 328 -5.33 33.79 22.72
CA GLU A 328 -6.11 34.98 22.36
C GLU A 328 -7.39 34.63 21.58
N MET A 329 -7.43 33.44 20.98
CA MET A 329 -8.56 32.93 20.21
C MET A 329 -8.82 31.46 20.55
N ALA A 330 -10.09 31.09 20.67
CA ALA A 330 -10.46 29.69 20.83
C ALA A 330 -10.21 28.90 19.53
N PRO A 331 -9.75 27.62 19.59
CA PRO A 331 -9.59 26.78 18.40
C PRO A 331 -10.85 26.68 17.55
N THR A 332 -12.03 26.68 18.17
CA THR A 332 -13.33 26.65 17.48
C THR A 332 -13.57 27.90 16.64
N ALA A 333 -13.27 29.09 17.18
CA ALA A 333 -13.41 30.35 16.45
C ALA A 333 -12.46 30.45 15.25
N ALA A 334 -11.20 30.02 15.43
CA ALA A 334 -10.22 29.94 14.35
C ALA A 334 -10.67 28.95 13.25
N ALA A 335 -11.22 27.80 13.64
CA ALA A 335 -11.75 26.81 12.70
C ALA A 335 -12.94 27.38 11.90
N ASP A 336 -13.87 28.10 12.54
CA ASP A 336 -15.01 28.73 11.86
C ASP A 336 -14.59 29.83 10.87
N GLU A 337 -13.51 30.56 11.16
CA GLU A 337 -12.94 31.52 10.20
C GLU A 337 -12.34 30.83 8.98
N ILE A 338 -11.61 29.72 9.19
CA ILE A 338 -11.04 28.91 8.10
C ILE A 338 -12.15 28.28 7.28
N ALA A 339 -13.19 27.73 7.92
CA ALA A 339 -14.35 27.15 7.27
C ALA A 339 -15.09 28.15 6.38
N ARG A 340 -15.41 29.35 6.92
CA ARG A 340 -16.04 30.42 6.14
C ARG A 340 -15.20 30.85 4.94
N ALA A 341 -13.88 30.95 5.10
CA ALA A 341 -12.99 31.28 3.99
C ALA A 341 -12.88 30.17 2.94
N LEU A 342 -13.18 28.91 3.29
CA LEU A 342 -13.31 27.80 2.35
C LEU A 342 -14.66 27.74 1.63
N GLY A 343 -15.66 28.49 2.11
CA GLY A 343 -17.04 28.43 1.65
C GLY A 343 -17.86 27.30 2.28
N LEU A 344 -17.49 26.88 3.50
CA LEU A 344 -18.23 25.94 4.34
C LEU A 344 -19.14 26.69 5.32
#